data_AF-A0A9X4IG54-F1
#
_entry.id   AF-A0A9X4IG54-F1
#
_cell.length_a   1.000
_cell.length_b   1.000
_cell.length_c   1.000
_cell.angle_alpha   90.00
_cell.angle_beta   90.00
_cell.angle_gamma   90.00
#
_symmetry.space_group_name_H-M   'P 1'
#
loop_
_entity.id
_entity.type
_entity.pdbx_description
1 polymer ?
#
loop_
_entity_poly.entity_id
_entity_poly.type
_entity_poly.pdbx_seq_one_letter_code
_entity_poly.pdbx_strand_id
1 'polypeptide(L)' 'MARTIVIERGPGGLWAAHDSAGLIGGIFTRRRDAVTFAAFQPGHPTVLLRGAERRPQPKPVQR' A
#
# COMPACT_ATOMS: atom_id res chain seq x y z
N MET A 1 -1.19 6.74 19.91
CA MET A 1 -1.81 7.21 18.66
C MET A 1 -1.62 6.16 17.59
N ALA A 2 -2.71 5.68 16.97
CA ALA A 2 -2.63 4.71 15.87
C ALA A 2 -2.28 5.43 14.56
N ARG A 3 -1.34 4.88 13.80
CA ARG A 3 -0.90 5.43 12.50
C ARG A 3 -1.55 4.58 11.40
N THR A 4 -2.18 5.23 10.42
CA THR A 4 -2.74 4.51 9.27
C THR A 4 -1.66 4.39 8.21
N ILE A 5 -1.43 3.17 7.70
CA ILE A 5 -0.54 2.95 6.57
C ILE A 5 -1.36 2.40 5.40
N VAL A 6 -1.15 3.01 4.24
CA VAL A 6 -1.74 2.62 2.98
C VAL A 6 -0.71 1.81 2.21
N ILE A 7 -1.12 0.64 1.71
CA ILE A 7 -0.30 -0.18 0.81
C ILE A 7 -0.88 -0.03 -0.59
N GLU A 8 -0.15 0.64 -1.46
CA GLU A 8 -0.58 0.95 -2.82
C GLU A 8 0.26 0.20 -3.86
N ARG A 9 -0.37 -0.15 -4.99
CA ARG A 9 0.31 -0.68 -6.17
C ARG A 9 0.52 0.43 -7.19
N GLY A 10 1.77 0.82 -7.39
CA GLY A 10 2.18 1.88 -8.31
C GLY A 10 2.25 1.46 -9.78
N PRO A 11 2.54 2.42 -10.68
CA PRO A 11 2.84 2.17 -12.09
C PRO A 11 4.04 1.23 -12.20
N GLY A 12 3.95 0.18 -13.03
CA GLY A 12 4.97 -0.88 -13.09
C GLY A 12 4.67 -2.08 -12.19
N GLY A 13 3.55 -2.06 -11.45
CA GLY A 13 3.06 -3.22 -10.71
C GLY A 13 3.76 -3.47 -9.39
N LEU A 14 4.62 -2.55 -8.97
CA LEU A 14 5.32 -2.54 -7.69
C LEU A 14 4.42 -2.03 -6.55
N TRP A 15 4.78 -2.35 -5.32
CA TRP A 15 4.06 -2.05 -4.10
C TRP A 15 4.84 -1.08 -3.22
N ALA A 16 4.15 -0.11 -2.63
CA ALA A 16 4.75 0.87 -1.73
C ALA A 16 3.86 1.07 -0.50
N ALA A 17 4.50 1.37 0.64
CA ALA A 17 3.82 1.72 1.88
C ALA A 17 3.86 3.24 2.08
N HIS A 18 2.74 3.84 2.47
CA HIS A 18 2.63 5.28 2.68
C HIS A 18 1.89 5.59 3.98
N ASP A 19 2.31 6.62 4.71
CA ASP A 19 1.55 7.24 5.79
C ASP A 19 1.26 8.72 5.48
N SER A 20 0.82 9.48 6.48
CA SER A 20 0.57 10.91 6.35
C SER A 20 1.82 11.76 6.05
N ALA A 21 3.02 11.24 6.30
CA ALA A 21 4.28 11.92 6.03
C ALA A 21 4.86 11.56 4.65
N GLY A 22 4.38 10.48 4.03
CA GLY A 22 4.75 10.10 2.66
C GLY A 22 5.14 8.63 2.55
N LEU A 23 6.11 8.34 1.68
CA LEU A 23 6.61 6.97 1.45
C LEU A 23 7.33 6.46 2.71
N ILE A 24 6.97 5.26 3.13
CA ILE A 24 7.61 4.54 4.23
C ILE A 24 8.57 3.51 3.65
N GLY A 25 9.86 3.84 3.68
CA GLY A 25 10.97 3.03 3.19
C GLY A 25 11.02 2.86 1.67
N GLY A 26 10.69 1.67 1.17
CA GLY A 26 11.03 1.24 -0.20
C GLY A 26 9.85 0.84 -1.09
N ILE A 27 10.21 0.47 -2.32
CA ILE A 27 9.30 -0.08 -3.32
C ILE A 27 9.55 -1.59 -3.44
N PHE A 28 8.49 -2.39 -3.42
CA PHE A 28 8.53 -3.85 -3.30
C PHE A 28 7.87 -4.52 -4.52
N THR A 29 8.37 -5.67 -4.94
CA THR A 29 7.74 -6.46 -6.01
C THR A 29 6.51 -7.23 -5.52
N ARG A 30 6.43 -7.52 -4.21
CA ARG A 30 5.33 -8.28 -3.59
C ARG A 30 4.64 -7.45 -2.51
N ARG A 31 3.30 -7.50 -2.47
CA ARG A 31 2.47 -6.82 -1.45
C ARG A 31 2.84 -7.22 -0.03
N ARG A 32 3.09 -8.52 0.20
CA ARG A 32 3.42 -9.06 1.53
C ARG A 32 4.71 -8.47 2.10
N ASP A 33 5.68 -8.15 1.24
CA ASP A 33 6.95 -7.58 1.66
C ASP A 33 6.74 -6.12 2.11
N ALA A 34 5.95 -5.34 1.35
CA ALA A 34 5.56 -3.99 1.74
C ALA A 34 4.78 -3.96 3.06
N VAL A 35 3.85 -4.91 3.25
CA VAL A 35 3.08 -5.07 4.48
C VAL A 35 3.98 -5.42 5.67
N THR A 36 4.87 -6.40 5.50
CA THR A 36 5.80 -6.83 6.55
C THR A 36 6.69 -5.67 6.98
N PHE A 37 7.23 -4.94 6.00
CA PHE A 37 8.07 -3.79 6.26
C PHE A 37 7.33 -2.66 6.99
N ALA A 38 6.09 -2.37 6.59
CA ALA A 38 5.25 -1.39 7.26
C ALA A 38 4.91 -1.79 8.71
N ALA A 39 4.59 -3.07 8.94
CA ALA A 39 4.11 -3.57 10.22
C ALA A 39 5.23 -3.85 11.25
N PHE A 40 6.45 -4.18 10.81
CA PHE A 40 7.54 -4.65 11.68
C PHE A 40 8.77 -3.74 11.70
N GLN A 41 8.72 -2.56 11.07
CA GLN A 41 9.80 -1.60 11.20
C GLN A 41 9.94 -1.09 12.65
N PRO A 42 11.17 -0.98 13.19
CA PRO A 42 11.40 -0.41 14.51
C PRO A 42 10.87 1.04 14.55
N GLY A 43 9.90 1.32 15.42
CA GLY A 43 9.30 2.65 15.57
C GLY A 43 7.91 2.84 14.92
N HIS A 44 7.31 1.79 14.36
CA HIS A 44 5.92 1.83 13.87
C HIS A 44 5.02 0.89 14.70
N PRO A 45 4.25 1.42 15.68
CA PRO A 45 3.29 0.60 16.41
C PRO A 45 2.17 0.14 15.47
N THR A 46 1.85 -1.16 15.58
CA THR A 46 0.73 -1.92 14.99
C THR A 46 -0.10 -1.18 13.94
N VAL A 47 0.06 -1.61 12.69
CA VAL A 47 -0.51 -0.94 11.51
C VAL A 47 -1.86 -1.53 11.14
N LEU A 48 -2.89 -0.68 11.05
CA LEU A 48 -4.17 -1.03 10.41
C LEU A 48 -4.03 -0.89 8.88
N LEU A 49 -3.93 -2.02 8.19
CA LEU A 49 -3.75 -2.07 6.73
C LEU A 49 -5.11 -1.98 6.03
N ARG A 50 -5.37 -0.88 5.32
CA ARG A 50 -6.54 -0.78 4.43
C ARG A 50 -6.18 -1.35 3.06
N GLY A 51 -6.65 -2.55 2.75
CA GLY A 51 -6.51 -3.15 1.42
C GLY A 51 -7.41 -2.45 0.41
N ALA A 52 -6.84 -1.63 -0.47
CA ALA A 52 -7.56 -1.10 -1.63
C ALA A 52 -7.65 -2.20 -2.71
N GLU A 53 -8.74 -2.95 -2.71
CA GLU A 53 -9.11 -3.79 -3.85
C GLU A 53 -9.54 -2.87 -5.00
N ARG A 54 -8.65 -2.66 -5.98
CA ARG A 54 -9.03 -2.07 -7.27
C ARG A 54 -10.02 -3.01 -7.94
N ARG A 55 -11.33 -2.72 -7.83
CA ARG A 55 -12.34 -3.31 -8.73
C ARG A 55 -12.01 -2.85 -10.16
N PRO A 56 -11.97 -3.76 -11.15
CA PRO A 56 -11.84 -3.34 -12.54
C PRO A 56 -13.09 -2.54 -12.93
N GLN A 57 -12.91 -1.27 -13.30
CA GLN A 57 -14.00 -0.50 -13.92
C GLN A 57 -14.31 -1.12 -15.29
N PRO A 58 -15.58 -1.48 -15.58
CA PRO A 58 -15.95 -1.89 -16.93
C PRO A 58 -15.78 -0.69 -17.88
N LYS A 59 -15.02 -0.87 -18.97
CA LYS A 59 -14.88 0.14 -20.02
C LYS A 59 -16.25 0.40 -20.65
N PRO A 60 -16.67 1.66 -20.89
CA PRO A 60 -17.91 1.93 -21.61
C PRO A 60 -17.73 1.47 -23.06
N VAL A 61 -18.61 0.57 -23.52
CA VAL A 61 -18.71 0.20 -24.93
C VAL A 61 -19.31 1.41 -25.65
N GLN A 62 -18.52 2.08 -26.49
CA GLN A 62 -19.06 3.09 -27.40
C GLN A 62 -19.71 2.33 -28.58
N ARG A 63 -21.00 2.61 -28.80
CA ARG A 63 -21.78 2.17 -29.97
C ARG A 63 -21.79 3.29 -31.00
#